data_AF-A0A6V7IAP0-F1
#
_entry.id   AF-A0A6V7IAP0-F1
#
_cell.length_a   1.000
_cell.length_b   1.000
_cell.length_c   1.000
_cell.angle_alpha   90.00
_cell.angle_beta   90.00
_cell.angle_gamma   90.00
#
_symmetry.space_group_name_H-M   'P 1'
#
loop_
_entity.id
_entity.type
_entity.pdbx_description
1 polymer ?
#
loop_
_entity_poly.entity_id
_entity_poly.type
_entity_poly.pdbx_seq_one_letter_code
_entity_poly.pdbx_strand_id
1 'polypeptide(L)'
;KDDTTLLLADIFSTCFGWEPIKPIRDTTLSSGSRIDPKFVNNPELSDVQFRVEGRVFYGHKIVLVTSSPRFRNMLSSKLCEGNPPIVQINDIRYHIFQ
;
A
#
# COMPACT_ATOMS: atom_id res chain seq x y z
N LYS A 1 5.93 13.63 -24.42
CA LYS A 1 7.02 13.31 -23.45
C LYS A 1 7.30 14.54 -22.59
N ASP A 2 7.35 15.71 -23.21
CA ASP A 2 7.64 16.98 -22.54
C ASP A 2 6.53 17.41 -21.56
N ASP A 3 5.24 17.19 -21.88
CA ASP A 3 4.13 17.58 -21.00
C ASP A 3 4.13 16.84 -19.65
N THR A 4 4.42 15.54 -19.65
CA THR A 4 4.50 14.75 -18.42
C THR A 4 5.67 15.21 -17.56
N THR A 5 6.80 15.54 -18.18
CA THR A 5 7.97 16.06 -17.48
C THR A 5 7.68 17.42 -16.85
N LEU A 6 7.00 18.32 -17.56
CA LEU A 6 6.58 19.63 -17.03
C LEU A 6 5.60 19.46 -15.88
N LEU A 7 4.60 18.59 -16.02
CA LEU A 7 3.65 18.29 -14.94
C LEU A 7 4.36 17.75 -13.68
N LEU A 8 5.31 16.84 -13.86
CA LEU A 8 6.10 16.32 -12.74
C LEU A 8 6.97 17.41 -12.11
N ALA A 9 7.56 18.30 -12.91
CA ALA A 9 8.34 19.43 -12.41
C ALA A 9 7.47 20.39 -11.58
N ASP A 10 6.26 20.70 -12.04
CA ASP A 10 5.30 21.53 -11.30
C ASP A 10 4.88 20.88 -9.98
N ILE A 11 4.58 19.58 -9.98
CA ILE A 11 4.25 18.82 -8.77
C ILE A 11 5.43 18.86 -7.78
N PHE A 12 6.65 18.57 -8.24
CA PHE A 12 7.82 18.55 -7.37
C PHE A 12 8.15 19.94 -6.82
N SER A 13 8.08 20.99 -7.65
CA SER A 13 8.27 22.37 -7.20
C SER A 13 7.22 22.76 -6.16
N THR A 14 5.96 22.35 -6.35
CA THR A 14 4.88 22.62 -5.40
C THR A 14 5.08 21.87 -4.07
N CYS A 15 5.52 20.61 -4.10
CA CYS A 15 5.66 19.78 -2.91
C CYS A 15 6.96 20.02 -2.13
N PHE A 16 8.06 20.35 -2.82
CA PHE A 16 9.41 20.40 -2.24
C PHE A 16 10.10 21.76 -2.40
N GLY A 17 9.52 22.69 -3.15
CA GLY A 17 10.12 24.00 -3.42
C GLY A 17 11.40 23.87 -4.26
N TRP A 18 12.41 24.64 -3.87
CA TRP A 18 13.74 24.63 -4.48
C TRP A 18 14.75 23.80 -3.69
N GLU A 19 14.31 23.23 -2.57
CA GLU A 19 15.16 22.40 -1.72
C GLU A 19 15.38 21.01 -2.35
N PRO A 20 16.54 20.37 -2.11
CA PRO A 20 16.78 19.02 -2.59
C PRO A 20 15.74 18.04 -2.01
N ILE A 21 15.20 17.18 -2.86
CA ILE A 21 14.26 16.13 -2.45
C ILE A 21 14.94 15.25 -1.40
N LYS A 22 14.27 15.08 -0.25
CA LYS A 22 14.81 14.25 0.84
C LYS A 22 15.06 12.83 0.32
N PRO A 23 16.22 12.22 0.63
CA PRO A 23 16.50 10.86 0.21
C PRO A 23 15.43 9.92 0.75
N ILE A 24 14.92 9.06 -0.13
CA ILE A 24 13.98 8.00 0.25
C ILE A 24 14.75 7.05 1.15
N ARG A 25 14.36 6.96 2.42
CA ARG A 25 14.94 5.99 3.35
C ARG A 25 14.41 4.61 2.98
N ASP A 26 15.31 3.67 2.72
CA ASP A 26 14.94 2.27 2.57
C ASP A 26 14.30 1.76 3.87
N THR A 27 12.98 1.69 3.84
CA THR A 27 12.17 1.23 4.99
C THR A 27 12.17 -0.29 5.08
N THR A 28 12.73 -0.98 4.07
CA THR A 28 13.02 -2.42 4.07
C THR A 28 13.94 -2.86 5.22
N LEU A 29 14.63 -1.92 5.86
CA LEU A 29 15.47 -2.11 7.05
C LEU A 29 14.80 -1.73 8.38
N SER A 30 13.55 -1.24 8.35
CA SER A 30 12.80 -1.00 9.59
C SER A 30 12.63 -2.33 10.32
N SER A 31 13.22 -2.38 11.52
CA SER A 31 13.23 -3.48 12.51
C SER A 31 11.86 -3.78 13.10
N GLY A 32 10.79 -3.64 12.32
CA GLY A 32 9.47 -4.12 12.65
C GLY A 32 9.35 -5.62 12.43
N SER A 33 8.47 -6.27 13.19
CA SER A 33 8.15 -7.69 13.02
C SER A 33 7.73 -7.96 11.57
N ARG A 34 8.48 -8.83 10.87
CA ARG A 34 8.14 -9.30 9.53
C ARG A 34 7.19 -10.47 9.67
N ILE A 35 6.15 -10.51 8.83
CA ILE A 35 5.31 -11.70 8.70
C ILE A 35 6.13 -12.83 8.08
N ASP A 36 5.93 -14.06 8.55
CA ASP A 36 6.52 -15.25 7.92
C ASP A 36 6.06 -15.35 6.44
N PRO A 37 6.97 -15.57 5.47
CA PRO A 37 6.64 -15.64 4.06
C PRO A 37 5.47 -16.57 3.70
N LYS A 38 5.26 -17.66 4.46
CA LYS A 38 4.15 -18.60 4.21
C LYS A 38 2.75 -18.00 4.40
N PHE A 39 2.66 -16.87 5.11
CA PHE A 39 1.41 -16.15 5.33
C PHE A 39 1.24 -14.97 4.37
N VAL A 40 2.27 -14.61 3.58
CA VAL A 40 2.14 -13.59 2.54
C VAL A 40 1.22 -14.09 1.44
N ASN A 41 0.22 -13.30 1.06
CA ASN A 41 -0.78 -13.66 0.04
C ASN A 41 -1.49 -15.00 0.31
N ASN A 42 -1.66 -15.37 1.58
CA ASN A 42 -2.32 -16.60 1.98
C ASN A 42 -3.84 -16.40 2.13
N PRO A 43 -4.68 -17.10 1.34
CA PRO A 43 -6.13 -16.93 1.38
C PRO A 43 -6.78 -17.45 2.66
N GLU A 44 -6.23 -18.49 3.29
CA GLU A 44 -6.86 -19.19 4.42
C GLU A 44 -6.95 -18.32 5.67
N LEU A 45 -5.91 -17.52 5.93
CA LEU A 45 -5.80 -16.71 7.13
C LEU A 45 -6.02 -15.22 6.88
N SER A 46 -6.36 -14.85 5.64
CA SER A 46 -6.57 -13.44 5.28
C SER A 46 -7.88 -12.91 5.85
N ASP A 47 -7.82 -11.69 6.38
CA ASP A 47 -8.96 -10.94 6.90
C ASP A 47 -9.23 -9.65 6.11
N VAL A 48 -8.48 -9.43 5.02
CA VAL A 48 -8.70 -8.37 4.02
C VAL A 48 -8.17 -8.82 2.65
N GLN A 49 -8.83 -8.37 1.58
CA GLN A 49 -8.41 -8.60 0.20
C GLN A 49 -8.16 -7.28 -0.52
N PHE A 50 -7.25 -7.28 -1.47
CA PHE A 50 -7.03 -6.16 -2.41
C PHE A 50 -7.29 -6.63 -3.83
N ARG A 51 -7.94 -5.78 -4.63
CA ARG A 51 -8.13 -6.04 -6.05
C ARG A 51 -7.38 -5.00 -6.87
N VAL A 52 -6.42 -5.47 -7.66
CA VAL A 52 -5.54 -4.66 -8.53
C VAL A 52 -5.64 -5.22 -9.94
N GLU A 53 -6.10 -4.41 -10.90
CA GLU A 53 -6.28 -4.84 -12.30
C GLU A 53 -7.07 -6.17 -12.42
N GLY A 54 -8.10 -6.33 -11.58
CA GLY A 54 -8.94 -7.53 -11.52
C GLY A 54 -8.36 -8.73 -10.73
N ARG A 55 -7.09 -8.66 -10.32
CA ARG A 55 -6.40 -9.72 -9.58
C ARG A 55 -6.53 -9.50 -8.07
N VAL A 56 -6.77 -10.59 -7.34
CA VAL A 56 -6.95 -10.57 -5.88
C VAL A 56 -5.63 -10.85 -5.18
N PHE A 57 -5.34 -10.07 -4.14
CA PHE A 57 -4.26 -10.28 -3.19
C PHE A 57 -4.83 -10.41 -1.78
N TYR A 58 -4.27 -11.32 -0.99
CA TYR A 58 -4.69 -11.63 0.36
C TYR A 58 -3.78 -10.96 1.38
N GLY A 59 -4.36 -10.16 2.27
CA GLY A 59 -3.65 -9.39 3.27
C GLY A 59 -4.10 -9.70 4.69
N HIS A 60 -3.32 -9.17 5.64
CA HIS A 60 -3.57 -9.30 7.06
C HIS A 60 -3.73 -7.90 7.66
N LYS A 61 -4.92 -7.55 8.14
CA LYS A 61 -5.23 -6.24 8.72
C LYS A 61 -4.23 -5.91 9.82
N ILE A 62 -3.94 -6.85 10.72
CA ILE A 62 -3.00 -6.60 11.82
C ILE A 62 -1.61 -6.14 11.33
N VAL A 63 -1.10 -6.73 10.24
CA VAL A 63 0.19 -6.33 9.64
C VAL A 63 0.09 -4.93 9.03
N LEU A 64 -1.02 -4.64 8.33
CA LEU A 64 -1.23 -3.36 7.67
C LEU A 64 -1.44 -2.20 8.66
N VAL A 65 -2.27 -2.39 9.70
CA VAL A 65 -2.60 -1.35 10.69
C VAL A 65 -1.47 -1.09 11.69
N THR A 66 -0.55 -2.04 11.87
CA THR A 66 0.69 -1.85 12.64
C THR A 66 1.73 -1.10 11.81
N SER A 67 1.80 -1.37 10.51
CA SER A 67 2.76 -0.74 9.59
C SER A 67 2.36 0.67 9.14
N SER A 68 1.07 1.03 9.18
CA SER A 68 0.59 2.33 8.68
C SER A 68 -0.64 2.85 9.44
N PRO A 69 -0.57 4.08 10.01
CA PRO A 69 -1.73 4.76 10.58
C PRO A 69 -2.86 4.98 9.56
N ARG A 70 -2.53 5.14 8.28
CA ARG A 70 -3.53 5.28 7.21
C ARG A 70 -4.31 3.98 7.02
N PHE A 71 -3.63 2.83 7.01
CA PHE A 71 -4.30 1.54 6.98
C PHE A 71 -5.13 1.30 8.24
N ARG A 72 -4.65 1.72 9.41
CA ARG A 72 -5.43 1.67 10.67
C ARG A 72 -6.75 2.41 10.55
N ASN A 73 -6.73 3.64 10.04
CA ASN A 73 -7.94 4.43 9.85
C ASN A 73 -8.85 3.81 8.79
N MET A 74 -8.28 3.38 7.65
CA MET A 74 -9.02 2.80 6.53
C MET A 74 -9.70 1.46 6.87
N LEU A 75 -9.06 0.64 7.70
CA LEU A 75 -9.50 -0.71 8.07
C LEU A 75 -10.12 -0.78 9.48
N SER A 76 -10.45 0.38 10.08
CA SER A 76 -11.00 0.49 11.43
C SER A 76 -12.45 -0.03 11.56
N SER A 77 -13.13 -0.32 10.44
CA SER A 77 -14.47 -0.90 10.48
C SER A 77 -14.47 -2.31 11.08
N LYS A 78 -15.53 -2.62 11.84
CA LYS A 78 -15.72 -3.94 12.47
C LYS A 78 -15.60 -5.05 11.42
N LEU A 79 -15.03 -6.19 11.82
CA LEU A 79 -15.06 -7.40 10.99
C LEU A 79 -16.51 -7.61 10.51
N CYS A 80 -16.73 -7.47 9.21
CA CYS A 80 -17.99 -7.89 8.63
C CYS A 80 -18.10 -9.39 8.89
N GLU A 81 -19.13 -9.83 9.58
CA GLU A 81 -19.43 -11.26 9.66
C GLU A 81 -19.74 -11.73 8.24
N GLY A 82 -18.81 -12.48 7.64
CA GLY A 82 -18.87 -12.89 6.24
C GLY A 82 -17.51 -12.83 5.55
N ASN A 83 -17.54 -12.59 4.24
CA ASN A 83 -16.34 -12.56 3.41
C ASN A 83 -15.40 -11.40 3.82
N PRO A 84 -14.07 -11.59 3.75
CA PRO A 84 -13.11 -10.50 3.93
C PRO A 84 -13.44 -9.32 3.01
N PRO A 85 -13.35 -8.07 3.50
CA PRO A 85 -13.59 -6.89 2.68
C PRO A 85 -12.58 -6.84 1.52
N ILE A 86 -13.06 -6.45 0.34
CA ILE A 86 -12.24 -6.25 -0.86
C ILE A 86 -11.98 -4.76 -1.04
N VAL A 87 -10.72 -4.35 -0.92
CA VAL A 87 -10.25 -2.99 -1.19
C VAL A 87 -9.83 -2.90 -2.65
N GLN A 88 -10.56 -2.13 -3.44
CA GLN A 88 -10.22 -1.87 -4.84
C GLN A 88 -9.07 -0.86 -4.94
N ILE A 89 -8.04 -1.19 -5.72
CA ILE A 89 -6.93 -0.30 -6.02
C ILE A 89 -6.88 -0.10 -7.54
N ASN A 90 -7.18 1.12 -7.98
CA ASN A 90 -7.25 1.47 -9.39
C ASN A 90 -6.00 2.21 -9.90
N ASP A 91 -5.26 2.85 -9.00
CA ASP A 91 -4.17 3.77 -9.35
C ASP A 91 -2.78 3.11 -9.33
N ILE A 92 -2.71 1.81 -9.06
CA ILE A 92 -1.46 1.04 -9.00
C ILE A 92 -1.56 -0.14 -9.97
N ARG A 93 -0.52 -0.35 -10.78
CA ARG A 93 -0.44 -1.50 -11.70
C ARG A 93 -0.01 -2.75 -10.95
N TYR A 94 -0.45 -3.92 -11.43
CA TYR A 94 -0.19 -5.21 -10.78
C TYR A 94 1.30 -5.45 -10.46
N HIS A 95 2.20 -5.21 -11.39
CA HIS A 95 3.64 -5.49 -11.20
C HIS A 95 4.33 -4.56 -10.21
N ILE A 96 3.71 -3.42 -9.87
CA ILE A 96 4.19 -2.51 -8.82
C ILE A 96 3.66 -2.95 -7.46
N PHE A 97 2.47 -3.58 -7.42
CA PHE A 97 1.81 -3.97 -6.19
C PHE A 97 2.31 -5.32 -5.60
N GLN A 98 2.65 -6.28 -6.46
CA GLN A 98 2.98 -7.67 -6.06
C GLN A 98 4.18 -7.79 -5.10
#